data_AF-S4P6S4-F1
#
_entry.id   AF-S4P6S4-F1
#
_cell.length_a   1.000
_cell.length_b   1.000
_cell.length_c   1.000
_cell.angle_alpha   90.00
_cell.angle_beta   90.00
_cell.angle_gamma   90.00
#
_symmetry.space_group_name_H-M   'P 1'
#
loop_
_entity.id
_entity.type
_entity.pdbx_description
1 polymer ?
#
loop_
_entity_poly.entity_id
_entity_poly.type
_entity_poly.pdbx_seq_one_letter_code
_entity_poly.pdbx_strand_id
1 'polypeptide(L)'
;EEEEEEEEEEEAPKPKPKKEPTEPPVPLPAGKGLPLGHINNVEISLSRFKTQDQKVLHQYLYGQLCLDRNVKRNIKKFKGYEWAIGSAEYKTKLEETSKMELKQLRTMCEMLDLDKKGGPNDLATRIVGFLQQP
;
A
#
# COMPACT_ATOMS: atom_id res chain seq x y z
N GLU A 1 -54.28 6.90 36.77
CA GLU A 1 -52.92 7.46 36.76
C GLU A 1 -52.00 6.34 37.23
N GLU A 2 -51.11 5.78 36.43
CA GLU A 2 -50.66 6.11 35.08
C GLU A 2 -50.31 4.79 34.37
N GLU A 3 -50.63 4.74 33.09
CA GLU A 3 -50.18 3.74 32.13
C GLU A 3 -48.68 4.00 31.88
N GLU A 4 -47.81 3.00 32.05
CA GLU A 4 -46.44 3.06 31.52
C GLU A 4 -46.45 2.36 30.15
N GLU A 5 -46.55 3.19 29.12
CA GLU A 5 -46.36 2.85 27.71
C GLU A 5 -44.89 2.51 27.42
N GLU A 6 -44.71 1.60 26.47
CA GLU A 6 -43.43 1.27 25.84
C GLU A 6 -42.84 2.49 25.12
N GLU A 7 -41.54 2.74 25.27
CA GLU A 7 -40.78 3.53 24.29
C GLU A 7 -39.55 2.74 23.82
N GLU A 8 -39.58 2.36 22.54
CA GLU A 8 -38.42 1.98 21.74
C GLU A 8 -37.44 3.16 21.67
N GLU A 9 -36.23 3.02 22.22
CA GLU A 9 -35.13 3.93 21.91
C GLU A 9 -34.40 3.48 20.64
N GLU A 10 -34.72 4.16 19.53
CA GLU A 10 -33.85 4.24 18.35
C GLU A 10 -32.51 4.90 18.74
N GLU A 11 -31.42 4.11 18.86
CA GLU A 11 -30.08 4.70 19.04
C GLU A 11 -29.56 5.24 17.69
N ALA A 12 -29.62 6.57 17.59
CA ALA A 12 -29.15 7.44 16.52
C ALA A 12 -27.69 7.18 16.03
N PRO A 13 -27.35 7.57 14.78
CA PRO A 13 -26.11 7.20 14.11
C PRO A 13 -24.86 7.88 14.70
N LYS A 14 -23.82 7.09 14.97
CA LYS A 14 -22.54 7.56 15.52
C LYS A 14 -21.80 8.54 14.59
N PRO A 15 -21.11 9.56 15.15
CA PRO A 15 -20.72 10.79 14.46
C PRO A 15 -19.48 10.64 13.56
N LYS A 16 -19.51 11.35 12.42
CA LYS A 16 -18.37 11.54 11.51
C LYS A 16 -17.28 12.42 12.17
N PRO A 17 -16.00 12.00 12.24
CA PRO A 17 -14.93 12.88 12.68
C PRO A 17 -14.41 13.78 11.54
N LYS A 18 -14.43 15.08 11.84
CA LYS A 18 -13.74 16.26 11.29
C LYS A 18 -12.62 16.08 10.25
N LYS A 19 -12.72 16.92 9.21
CA LYS A 19 -11.80 17.19 8.08
C LYS A 19 -10.37 17.54 8.53
N GLU A 20 -9.39 16.72 8.11
CA GLU A 20 -8.02 17.12 7.81
C GLU A 20 -7.89 17.40 6.29
N PRO A 21 -6.85 18.11 5.80
CA PRO A 21 -6.76 18.53 4.39
C PRO A 21 -6.93 17.33 3.47
N THR A 22 -7.86 17.46 2.52
CA THR A 22 -8.26 16.49 1.51
C THR A 22 -7.07 15.98 0.69
N GLU A 23 -6.32 15.02 1.23
CA GLU A 23 -5.69 14.01 0.39
C GLU A 23 -6.85 13.10 -0.07
N PRO A 24 -7.04 12.85 -1.38
CA PRO A 24 -8.03 11.88 -1.83
C PRO A 24 -7.82 10.59 -1.02
N PRO A 25 -8.89 9.92 -0.56
CA PRO A 25 -8.74 8.69 0.22
C PRO A 25 -7.89 7.76 -0.61
N VAL A 26 -6.64 7.58 -0.17
CA VAL A 26 -5.70 6.70 -0.83
C VAL A 26 -6.41 5.36 -0.91
N PRO A 27 -6.75 4.86 -2.12
CA PRO A 27 -7.50 3.62 -2.25
C PRO A 27 -6.67 2.57 -1.54
N LEU A 28 -7.17 2.09 -0.40
CA LEU A 28 -6.52 1.03 0.34
C LEU A 28 -6.61 -0.18 -0.58
N PRO A 29 -5.51 -0.68 -1.13
CA PRO A 29 -5.58 -1.89 -1.91
C PRO A 29 -5.96 -2.96 -0.89
N ALA A 30 -7.19 -3.47 -1.02
CA ALA A 30 -7.75 -4.46 -0.10
C ALA A 30 -7.17 -5.85 -0.40
N GLY A 31 -5.86 -5.91 -0.66
CA GLY A 31 -5.13 -7.14 -0.87
C GLY A 31 -5.22 -8.04 0.37
N LYS A 32 -5.10 -9.34 0.12
CA LYS A 32 -5.22 -10.39 1.13
C LYS A 32 -3.89 -10.69 1.84
N GLY A 33 -2.82 -9.94 1.55
CA GLY A 33 -1.49 -10.14 2.10
C GLY A 33 -1.28 -9.54 3.49
N LEU A 34 -0.07 -9.73 4.03
CA LEU A 34 0.35 -9.10 5.27
C LEU A 34 0.69 -7.63 4.98
N PRO A 35 0.32 -6.71 5.88
CA PRO A 35 0.74 -5.32 5.72
C PRO A 35 2.27 -5.24 5.75
N LEU A 36 2.86 -4.43 4.86
CA LEU A 36 4.34 -4.27 4.80
C LEU A 36 4.95 -3.86 6.14
N GLY A 37 4.18 -3.15 6.98
CA GLY A 37 4.62 -2.79 8.34
C GLY A 37 4.65 -3.95 9.34
N HIS A 38 4.00 -5.09 9.07
CA HIS A 38 4.14 -6.29 9.90
C HIS A 38 5.33 -7.16 9.49
N ILE A 39 5.91 -6.92 8.31
CA ILE A 39 7.07 -7.64 7.82
C ILE A 39 8.31 -6.93 8.38
N ASN A 40 8.90 -7.50 9.44
CA ASN A 40 10.03 -6.89 10.15
C ASN A 40 11.17 -6.46 9.23
N ASN A 41 11.56 -7.33 8.29
CA ASN A 41 12.66 -7.01 7.36
C ASN A 41 12.33 -5.82 6.44
N VAL A 42 11.12 -5.79 5.87
CA VAL A 42 10.66 -4.69 5.03
C VAL A 42 10.59 -3.41 5.84
N GLU A 43 10.05 -3.45 7.06
CA GLU A 43 9.97 -2.28 7.92
C GLU A 43 11.36 -1.69 8.24
N ILE A 44 12.31 -2.56 8.63
CA ILE A 44 13.68 -2.17 8.94
C ILE A 44 14.34 -1.59 7.69
N SER A 45 14.23 -2.29 6.56
CA SER A 45 14.80 -1.84 5.29
C SER A 45 14.23 -0.50 4.86
N LEU A 46 12.90 -0.38 4.77
CA LEU A 46 12.19 0.85 4.42
C LEU A 46 12.63 2.03 5.30
N SER A 47 12.84 1.81 6.59
CA SER A 47 13.28 2.85 7.53
C SER A 47 14.70 3.36 7.29
N ARG A 48 15.55 2.63 6.56
CA ARG A 48 16.92 3.03 6.20
C ARG A 48 16.97 3.92 4.95
N PHE A 49 15.90 3.94 4.16
CA PHE A 49 15.82 4.74 2.93
C PHE A 49 15.43 6.19 3.18
N LYS A 50 15.80 7.06 2.24
CA LYS A 50 15.44 8.48 2.28
C LYS A 50 13.96 8.66 1.96
N THR A 51 13.37 9.73 2.48
CA THR A 51 11.96 10.06 2.24
C THR A 51 11.63 10.20 0.74
N GLN A 52 12.58 10.63 -0.08
CA GLN A 52 12.41 10.72 -1.54
C GLN A 52 12.20 9.33 -2.17
N ASP A 53 12.99 8.34 -1.79
CA ASP A 53 12.84 6.96 -2.29
C ASP A 53 11.53 6.34 -1.81
N GLN A 54 11.18 6.58 -0.54
CA GLN A 54 9.90 6.15 0.02
C GLN A 54 8.71 6.79 -0.71
N LYS A 55 8.81 8.07 -1.11
CA LYS A 55 7.77 8.73 -1.93
C LYS A 55 7.59 8.05 -3.28
N VAL A 56 8.68 7.66 -3.94
CA VAL A 56 8.62 6.92 -5.20
C VAL A 56 7.91 5.58 -5.02
N LEU A 57 8.23 4.85 -3.94
CA LEU A 57 7.53 3.60 -3.62
C LEU A 57 6.04 3.85 -3.32
N HIS A 58 5.71 4.86 -2.50
CA HIS A 58 4.32 5.21 -2.21
C HIS A 58 3.54 5.56 -3.47
N GLN A 59 4.11 6.38 -4.35
CA GLN A 59 3.53 6.73 -5.65
C GLN A 59 3.34 5.49 -6.53
N TYR A 60 4.30 4.56 -6.54
CA TYR A 60 4.17 3.32 -7.28
C TYR A 60 3.04 2.42 -6.75
N LEU A 61 2.92 2.31 -5.43
CA LEU A 61 1.93 1.48 -4.74
C LEU A 61 0.51 1.99 -4.95
N TYR A 62 0.31 3.30 -4.76
CA TYR A 62 -1.01 3.93 -4.69
C TYR A 62 -1.36 4.78 -5.91
N GLY A 63 -0.43 4.97 -6.84
CA GLY A 63 -0.61 5.86 -8.00
C GLY A 63 -0.66 7.35 -7.63
N GLN A 64 -0.37 7.70 -6.38
CA GLN A 64 -0.57 9.05 -5.83
C GLN A 64 0.63 9.50 -5.02
N LEU A 65 0.97 10.78 -5.12
CA LEU A 65 1.96 11.39 -4.23
C LEU A 65 1.33 11.67 -2.86
N CYS A 66 2.17 11.68 -1.83
CA CYS A 66 1.74 11.89 -0.45
C CYS A 66 2.73 12.79 0.32
N LEU A 67 2.24 13.45 1.36
CA LEU A 67 3.05 14.25 2.27
C LEU A 67 4.09 13.38 3.00
N ASP A 68 5.31 13.92 3.20
CA ASP A 68 6.44 13.21 3.82
C ASP A 68 6.08 12.51 5.15
N ARG A 69 5.26 13.15 5.98
CA ARG A 69 4.79 12.63 7.27
C ARG A 69 3.88 11.39 7.15
N ASN A 70 3.21 11.23 6.01
CA ASN A 70 2.21 10.19 5.75
C ASN A 70 2.76 9.04 4.90
N VAL A 71 3.78 9.29 4.05
CA VAL A 71 4.42 8.31 3.16
C VAL A 71 4.76 6.99 3.88
N LYS A 72 5.56 7.06 4.95
CA LYS A 72 5.97 5.86 5.70
C LYS A 72 4.79 5.12 6.31
N ARG A 73 3.82 5.85 6.88
CA ARG A 73 2.62 5.26 7.52
C ARG A 73 1.74 4.56 6.47
N ASN A 74 1.62 5.14 5.27
CA ASN A 74 0.81 4.57 4.20
C ASN A 74 1.47 3.32 3.62
N ILE A 75 2.78 3.35 3.32
CA ILE A 75 3.50 2.15 2.85
C ILE A 75 3.35 1.00 3.84
N LYS A 76 3.49 1.25 5.15
CA LYS A 76 3.29 0.22 6.19
C LYS A 76 1.89 -0.39 6.20
N LYS A 77 0.86 0.35 5.76
CA LYS A 77 -0.53 -0.12 5.68
C LYS A 77 -0.84 -0.85 4.38
N PHE A 78 0.05 -0.85 3.40
CA PHE A 78 -0.14 -1.56 2.14
C PHE A 78 -0.14 -3.07 2.41
N LYS A 79 -1.23 -3.76 2.03
CA LYS A 79 -1.46 -5.20 2.28
C LYS A 79 -1.39 -6.05 1.02
N GLY A 80 -0.80 -5.50 -0.03
CA GLY A 80 -0.82 -6.10 -1.35
C GLY A 80 -1.95 -5.59 -2.22
N TYR A 81 -1.89 -5.93 -3.50
CA TYR A 81 -2.91 -5.65 -4.49
C TYR A 81 -4.07 -6.66 -4.47
N GLU A 82 -5.25 -6.25 -4.92
CA GLU A 82 -6.45 -7.09 -4.97
C GLU A 82 -6.45 -8.09 -6.15
N TRP A 83 -5.69 -7.80 -7.20
CA TRP A 83 -5.60 -8.64 -8.39
C TRP A 83 -4.80 -9.92 -8.14
N ALA A 84 -5.24 -11.02 -8.73
CA ALA A 84 -4.55 -12.30 -8.64
C ALA A 84 -3.32 -12.34 -9.57
N ILE A 85 -2.34 -13.17 -9.22
CA ILE A 85 -1.19 -13.46 -10.09
C ILE A 85 -1.70 -13.99 -11.43
N GLY A 86 -1.28 -13.36 -12.53
CA GLY A 86 -1.71 -13.73 -13.89
C GLY A 86 -2.95 -13.00 -14.42
N SER A 87 -3.61 -12.16 -13.62
CA SER A 87 -4.69 -11.26 -14.06
C SER A 87 -4.20 -10.25 -15.11
N ALA A 88 -5.12 -9.60 -15.83
CA ALA A 88 -4.76 -8.57 -16.80
C ALA A 88 -4.00 -7.43 -16.11
N GLU A 89 -4.49 -6.95 -14.96
CA GLU A 89 -3.83 -5.93 -14.15
C GLU A 89 -2.43 -6.36 -13.71
N TYR A 90 -2.24 -7.65 -13.40
CA TYR A 90 -0.93 -8.20 -13.05
C TYR A 90 0.08 -8.07 -14.18
N LYS A 91 -0.33 -8.49 -15.38
CA LYS A 91 0.53 -8.44 -16.55
C LYS A 91 0.83 -7.00 -16.93
N THR A 92 -0.18 -6.11 -16.92
CA THR A 92 0.02 -4.69 -17.21
C THR A 92 0.99 -4.05 -16.22
N LYS A 93 0.79 -4.23 -14.91
CA LYS A 93 1.69 -3.66 -13.90
C LYS A 93 3.10 -4.24 -14.01
N LEU A 94 3.24 -5.54 -14.31
CA LEU A 94 4.54 -6.18 -14.52
C LEU A 94 5.28 -5.62 -15.73
N GLU A 95 4.59 -5.39 -16.84
CA GLU A 95 5.17 -4.73 -18.03
C GLU A 95 5.52 -3.26 -17.78
N GLU A 96 4.69 -2.52 -17.05
CA GLU A 96 5.00 -1.15 -16.64
C GLU A 96 6.24 -1.12 -15.75
N THR A 97 6.33 -2.06 -14.80
CA THR A 97 7.45 -2.16 -13.86
C THR A 97 8.73 -2.57 -14.58
N SER A 98 8.68 -3.48 -15.56
CA SER A 98 9.86 -3.90 -16.31
C SER A 98 10.42 -2.81 -17.24
N LYS A 99 9.61 -1.82 -17.61
CA LYS A 99 10.02 -0.62 -18.36
C LYS A 99 10.65 0.47 -17.48
N MET A 100 10.59 0.35 -16.15
CA MET A 100 11.24 1.30 -15.24
C MET A 100 12.76 1.19 -15.28
N GLU A 101 13.45 2.24 -14.81
CA GLU A 101 14.90 2.24 -14.76
C GLU A 101 15.42 1.12 -13.82
N LEU A 102 16.43 0.37 -14.26
CA LEU A 102 17.01 -0.74 -13.49
C LEU A 102 17.46 -0.29 -12.08
N LYS A 103 17.97 0.93 -11.95
CA LYS A 103 18.35 1.50 -10.65
C LYS A 103 17.13 1.67 -9.75
N GLN A 104 16.01 2.18 -10.26
CA GLN A 104 14.77 2.32 -9.51
C GLN A 104 14.22 0.95 -9.07
N LEU A 105 14.25 -0.03 -9.97
CA LEU A 105 13.86 -1.41 -9.65
C LEU A 105 14.70 -2.00 -8.53
N ARG A 106 16.02 -1.80 -8.57
CA ARG A 106 16.92 -2.26 -7.50
C ARG A 106 16.65 -1.55 -6.18
N THR A 107 16.43 -0.23 -6.19
CA THR A 107 16.07 0.53 -4.99
C THR A 107 14.76 0.03 -4.40
N MET A 108 13.74 -0.24 -5.22
CA MET A 108 12.46 -0.81 -4.77
C MET A 108 12.62 -2.21 -4.19
N CYS A 109 13.41 -3.08 -4.85
CA CYS A 109 13.73 -4.40 -4.30
C CYS A 109 14.40 -4.28 -2.94
N GLU A 110 15.38 -3.37 -2.80
CA GLU A 110 16.11 -3.21 -1.54
C GLU A 110 15.19 -2.65 -0.43
N MET A 111 14.31 -1.68 -0.72
CA MET A 111 13.29 -1.21 0.23
C MET A 111 12.33 -2.30 0.69
N LEU A 112 12.00 -3.24 -0.19
CA LEU A 112 11.11 -4.38 0.07
C LEU A 112 11.87 -5.63 0.57
N ASP A 113 13.17 -5.52 0.86
CA ASP A 113 14.04 -6.64 1.26
C ASP A 113 14.00 -7.84 0.29
N LEU A 114 13.93 -7.56 -1.01
CA LEU A 114 13.91 -8.55 -2.09
C LEU A 114 15.29 -8.73 -2.73
N ASP A 115 15.51 -9.92 -3.30
CA ASP A 115 16.72 -10.21 -4.05
C ASP A 115 16.83 -9.33 -5.31
N LYS A 116 18.01 -8.73 -5.51
CA LYS A 116 18.31 -7.78 -6.59
C LYS A 116 19.11 -8.38 -7.74
N LYS A 117 19.14 -9.71 -7.86
CA LYS A 117 19.75 -10.42 -8.99
C LYS A 117 18.81 -10.40 -10.19
N GLY A 118 19.39 -10.65 -11.36
CA GLY A 118 18.66 -10.68 -12.61
C GLY A 118 18.55 -9.33 -13.32
N GLY A 119 17.83 -9.36 -14.44
CA GLY A 119 17.54 -8.20 -15.28
C GLY A 119 16.25 -7.47 -14.85
N PRO A 120 15.84 -6.43 -15.59
CA PRO A 120 14.66 -5.62 -15.26
C PRO A 120 13.37 -6.44 -15.18
N ASN A 121 13.19 -7.44 -16.04
CA ASN A 121 12.02 -8.33 -16.01
C ASN A 121 11.97 -9.24 -14.77
N ASP A 122 13.12 -9.73 -14.30
CA ASP A 122 13.19 -10.58 -13.11
C ASP A 122 12.83 -9.76 -11.86
N LEU A 123 13.45 -8.58 -11.73
CA LEU A 123 13.15 -7.63 -10.66
C LEU A 123 11.68 -7.21 -10.67
N ALA A 124 11.13 -6.89 -11.83
CA ALA A 124 9.71 -6.52 -11.97
C ALA A 124 8.77 -7.65 -11.54
N THR A 125 9.05 -8.88 -11.97
CA THR A 125 8.27 -10.06 -11.56
C THR A 125 8.33 -10.27 -10.06
N ARG A 126 9.51 -10.08 -9.45
CA ARG A 126 9.72 -10.24 -8.01
C ARG A 126 9.02 -9.17 -7.20
N ILE A 127 9.13 -7.89 -7.61
CA ILE A 127 8.44 -6.76 -6.98
C ILE A 127 6.92 -6.96 -7.08
N VAL A 128 6.39 -7.16 -8.30
CA VAL A 128 4.95 -7.24 -8.52
C VAL A 128 4.35 -8.50 -7.90
N GLY A 129 5.06 -9.62 -7.96
CA GLY A 129 4.69 -10.86 -7.27
C GLY A 129 4.62 -10.69 -5.76
N PHE A 130 5.64 -10.07 -5.15
CA PHE A 130 5.66 -9.76 -3.72
C PHE A 130 4.52 -8.79 -3.35
N LEU A 131 4.31 -7.74 -4.12
CA LEU A 131 3.27 -6.75 -3.85
C LEU A 131 1.84 -7.26 -4.12
N GLN A 132 1.66 -8.44 -4.71
CA GLN A 132 0.34 -9.06 -4.77
C GLN A 132 -0.06 -9.63 -3.40
N GLN A 133 0.87 -10.31 -2.72
CA GLN A 133 0.65 -10.87 -1.40
C GLN A 133 1.95 -10.83 -0.58
N PRO A 134 2.27 -9.67 0.01
CA PRO A 134 3.48 -9.48 0.80
C PRO A 134 3.42 -10.20 2.16
#